data_AF-A0A523UIY2-F1
#
_entry.id   AF-A0A523UIY2-F1
#
_cell.length_a   1.000
_cell.length_b   1.000
_cell.length_c   1.000
_cell.angle_alpha   90.00
_cell.angle_beta   90.00
_cell.angle_gamma   90.00
#
_symmetry.space_group_name_H-M   'P 1'
#
loop_
_entity.id
_entity.type
_entity.pdbx_description
1 polymer ?
#
loop_
_entity_poly.entity_id
_entity_poly.type
_entity_poly.pdbx_seq_one_letter_code
_entity_poly.pdbx_strand_id
1 'polypeptide(L)' 'LIPTKPLSEEEKTEEMRRYYYRGIDHYKRGEYEAAIAEFEKVLQLKPDHSQSLRLIERAKERMKIKK' A
#
# COMPACT_ATOMS: atom_id res chain seq x y z
N LEU A 1 23.61 8.65 -19.85
CA LEU A 1 22.27 8.07 -19.61
C LEU A 1 22.39 7.09 -18.46
N ILE A 2 21.71 7.31 -17.35
CA ILE A 2 21.61 6.31 -16.29
C ILE A 2 20.59 5.28 -16.79
N PRO A 3 20.96 4.02 -17.07
CA PRO A 3 19.99 3.03 -17.46
C PRO A 3 19.07 2.79 -16.27
N THR A 4 17.80 3.18 -16.39
CA THR A 4 16.75 2.79 -15.45
C THR A 4 16.50 1.30 -15.67
N LYS A 5 17.38 0.47 -15.08
CA LYS A 5 17.22 -0.99 -15.08
C LYS A 5 15.83 -1.30 -14.49
N PRO A 6 15.00 -2.10 -15.17
CA PRO A 6 13.74 -2.53 -14.57
C PRO A 6 14.05 -3.25 -13.26
N LEU A 7 13.34 -2.87 -12.19
CA LEU A 7 13.49 -3.48 -10.86
C LEU A 7 13.44 -5.01 -10.99
N SER A 8 14.40 -5.69 -10.36
CA SER A 8 14.36 -7.14 -10.23
C SER A 8 13.13 -7.58 -9.44
N GLU A 9 12.72 -8.84 -9.57
CA GLU A 9 11.59 -9.37 -8.81
C GLU A 9 11.82 -9.31 -7.28
N GLU A 10 13.09 -9.36 -6.83
CA GLU A 10 13.48 -9.16 -5.44
C GLU A 10 13.29 -7.70 -5.00
N GLU A 11 13.72 -6.74 -5.82
CA GLU A 11 13.55 -5.31 -5.54
C GLU A 11 12.07 -4.91 -5.52
N LYS A 12 11.26 -5.43 -6.46
CA LYS A 12 9.80 -5.27 -6.43
C LYS A 12 9.20 -5.83 -5.15
N THR A 13 9.70 -6.96 -4.67
CA THR A 13 9.21 -7.59 -3.42
C THR A 13 9.56 -6.73 -2.20
N GLU A 14 10.75 -6.15 -2.15
CA GLU A 14 11.15 -5.26 -1.04
C GLU A 14 10.39 -3.92 -1.06
N GLU A 15 10.19 -3.31 -2.24
CA GLU A 15 9.36 -2.12 -2.37
C GLU A 15 7.90 -2.40 -1.98
N MET A 16 7.34 -3.51 -2.44
CA MET A 16 6.01 -3.95 -2.07
C MET A 16 5.87 -4.10 -0.55
N ARG A 17 6.86 -4.74 0.12
CA ARG A 17 6.88 -4.85 1.59
C ARG A 17 6.95 -3.47 2.25
N ARG A 18 7.79 -2.56 1.76
CA ARG A 18 7.93 -1.20 2.29
C ARG A 18 6.62 -0.43 2.23
N TYR A 19 5.95 -0.43 1.09
CA TYR A 19 4.64 0.20 0.92
C TYR A 19 3.60 -0.43 1.86
N TYR A 20 3.58 -1.75 1.96
CA TYR A 20 2.67 -2.45 2.86
C TYR A 20 2.85 -2.03 4.33
N TYR A 21 4.09 -2.01 4.83
CA TYR A 21 4.35 -1.64 6.22
C TYR A 21 4.04 -0.17 6.53
N ARG A 22 4.32 0.74 5.59
CA ARG A 22 3.92 2.15 5.72
C ARG A 22 2.40 2.31 5.76
N GLY A 23 1.68 1.61 4.89
CA GLY A 23 0.22 1.59 4.91
C GLY A 23 -0.34 1.10 6.25
N ILE A 24 0.27 0.06 6.83
CA ILE A 24 -0.09 -0.43 8.17
C ILE A 24 0.17 0.61 9.27
N ASP A 25 1.30 1.32 9.23
CA ASP A 25 1.61 2.37 10.21
C ASP A 25 0.60 3.51 10.14
N HIS A 26 0.34 4.04 8.95
CA HIS A 26 -0.70 5.06 8.74
C HIS A 26 -2.09 4.56 9.19
N TYR A 27 -2.46 3.31 8.86
CA TYR A 27 -3.72 2.73 9.27
C TYR A 27 -3.88 2.68 10.79
N LYS A 28 -2.81 2.30 11.52
CA LYS A 28 -2.79 2.26 12.99
C LYS A 28 -2.91 3.64 13.62
N ARG A 29 -2.33 4.67 12.98
CA ARG A 29 -2.45 6.08 13.40
C ARG A 29 -3.83 6.68 13.08
N GLY A 30 -4.66 5.96 12.32
CA GLY A 30 -5.96 6.45 11.86
C GLY A 30 -5.87 7.41 10.68
N GLU A 31 -4.70 7.50 10.04
CA GLU A 31 -4.40 8.29 8.85
C GLU A 31 -4.85 7.50 7.61
N TYR A 32 -6.15 7.25 7.50
CA TYR A 32 -6.71 6.28 6.55
C TYR A 32 -6.47 6.64 5.08
N GLU A 33 -6.45 7.94 4.73
CA GLU A 33 -6.12 8.38 3.36
C GLU A 33 -4.67 8.01 2.98
N ALA A 34 -3.72 8.29 3.87
CA ALA A 34 -2.32 7.93 3.67
C ALA A 34 -2.13 6.40 3.64
N ALA A 35 -2.87 5.67 4.47
CA ALA A 35 -2.87 4.21 4.46
C ALA A 35 -3.33 3.65 3.11
N ILE A 36 -4.43 4.17 2.56
CA ILE A 36 -4.97 3.76 1.25
C ILE A 36 -3.93 4.01 0.15
N ALA A 37 -3.32 5.20 0.12
CA ALA A 37 -2.32 5.55 -0.90
C ALA A 37 -1.12 4.60 -0.89
N GLU A 38 -0.62 4.20 0.28
CA GLU A 38 0.47 3.23 0.37
C GLU A 38 0.03 1.81 -0.05
N PHE A 39 -1.18 1.38 0.29
CA PHE A 39 -1.70 0.09 -0.17
C PHE A 39 -1.98 0.04 -1.67
N GLU A 40 -2.35 1.15 -2.30
CA GLU A 40 -2.51 1.24 -3.76
C GLU A 40 -1.19 1.01 -4.48
N LYS A 41 -0.05 1.47 -3.93
CA LYS A 41 1.29 1.17 -4.48
C LYS A 41 1.62 -0.32 -4.41
N VAL A 42 1.17 -1.01 -3.35
CA VAL A 42 1.27 -2.48 -3.28
C VAL A 42 0.48 -3.12 -4.42
N LEU A 43 -0.71 -2.61 -4.74
CA LEU A 43 -1.55 -3.13 -5.83
C LEU A 43 -1.02 -2.79 -7.23
N GLN A 44 -0.26 -1.71 -7.39
CA GLN A 44 0.46 -1.44 -8.64
C GLN A 44 1.54 -2.48 -8.92
N LEU A 45 2.19 -3.01 -7.88
CA LEU A 45 3.20 -4.06 -8.00
C LEU A 45 2.58 -5.46 -8.04
N LYS A 46 1.52 -5.67 -7.25
CA LYS A 46 0.80 -6.95 -7.12
C LYS A 46 -0.70 -6.71 -7.05
N PRO A 47 -1.41 -6.68 -8.19
CA PRO A 47 -2.84 -6.35 -8.25
C PRO A 47 -3.74 -7.28 -7.44
N ASP A 48 -3.32 -8.53 -7.21
CA ASP A 48 -4.07 -9.55 -6.47
C ASP A 48 -3.70 -9.61 -4.97
N HIS A 49 -2.99 -8.61 -4.43
CA HIS A 49 -2.58 -8.59 -3.03
C HIS A 49 -3.78 -8.44 -2.08
N SER A 50 -4.37 -9.58 -1.69
CA SER A 50 -5.65 -9.63 -0.98
C SER A 50 -5.65 -8.90 0.36
N GLN A 51 -4.49 -8.82 1.03
CA GLN A 51 -4.38 -8.09 2.29
C GLN A 51 -4.54 -6.58 2.09
N SER A 52 -3.89 -6.02 1.06
CA SER A 52 -4.00 -4.59 0.73
C SER A 52 -5.42 -4.19 0.35
N LEU A 53 -6.08 -5.00 -0.48
CA LEU A 53 -7.49 -4.78 -0.85
C LEU A 53 -8.39 -4.72 0.39
N ARG A 54 -8.26 -5.69 1.31
CA ARG A 54 -9.04 -5.70 2.57
C ARG A 54 -8.76 -4.48 3.46
N LEU A 55 -7.51 -4.04 3.53
CA LEU A 55 -7.12 -2.90 4.35
C LEU A 55 -7.62 -1.58 3.77
N ILE A 56 -7.62 -1.43 2.44
CA ILE A 56 -8.21 -0.27 1.75
C ILE A 56 -9.71 -0.19 2.04
N GLU A 57 -10.46 -1.28 1.89
CA GLU A 57 -11.89 -1.27 2.16
C GLU A 57 -12.19 -0.91 3.61
N ARG A 58 -11.48 -1.51 4.56
CA ARG A 58 -11.59 -1.15 5.99
C ARG A 58 -11.22 0.30 6.28
N ALA A 59 -10.21 0.85 5.61
CA ALA A 59 -9.79 2.24 5.78
C ALA A 59 -10.90 3.19 5.28
N LYS A 60 -11.47 2.91 4.10
CA LYS A 60 -12.61 3.66 3.54
C LYS A 60 -13.83 3.61 4.46
N GLU A 61 -14.16 2.46 5.03
CA GLU A 61 -15.25 2.33 6.01
C GLU A 61 -15.02 3.21 7.24
N ARG A 62 -13.81 3.19 7.80
CA ARG A 62 -13.48 4.00 8.98
C ARG A 62 -13.49 5.50 8.70
N MET A 63 -13.16 5.92 7.47
CA MET A 63 -13.31 7.31 7.05
C MET A 63 -14.77 7.75 6.99
N LYS A 64 -15.68 6.88 6.54
CA LYS A 64 -17.12 7.15 6.49
C LYS A 64 -17.75 7.25 7.87
N ILE A 65 -17.29 6.43 8.83
CA ILE A 65 -17.81 6.41 10.21
C ILE A 65 -17.39 7.65 11.02
N LYS A 66 -16.25 8.27 10.69
CA LYS A 66 -15.75 9.47 11.37
C LYS A 66 -16.40 10.78 10.90
N LYS A 67 -17.41 10.72 10.03
CA LYS A 67 -18.11 11.89 9.48
C LYS A 67 -19.46 12.07 10.17
#